data_AF-A0A7J0GAG3-F1
#
_entry.id   AF-A0A7J0GAG3-F1
#
_cell.length_a   1.000
_cell.length_b   1.000
_cell.length_c   1.000
_cell.angle_alpha   90.00
_cell.angle_beta   90.00
_cell.angle_gamma   90.00
#
_symmetry.space_group_name_H-M   'P 1'
#
loop_
_entity.id
_entity.type
_entity.pdbx_description
1 polymer ?
#
loop_
_entity_poly.entity_id
_entity_poly.type
_entity_poly.pdbx_seq_one_letter_code
_entity_poly.pdbx_strand_id
1 'polypeptide(L)'
;MRLYTESTNGSFIEAKESPLVWHHHDADPSFGPCQAKELLEHLENVLANDPVTIKRGHQIVEVKPQGMSKGLVAEKVLSTMIATLKPPDFVMCIGDDRSEEDILRAY
;
A
#
# COMPACT_ATOMS: atom_id res chain seq x y z
N MET A 1 -7.34 9.69 -9.75
CA MET A 1 -8.04 9.53 -8.44
C MET A 1 -9.15 10.53 -8.21
N ARG A 2 -8.97 11.86 -8.34
CA ARG A 2 -10.05 12.85 -8.08
C ARG A 2 -11.35 12.59 -8.85
N LEU A 3 -11.25 12.31 -10.16
CA LEU A 3 -12.40 11.93 -10.99
C LEU A 3 -13.18 10.74 -10.42
N TYR A 4 -12.48 9.72 -9.90
CA TYR A 4 -13.10 8.55 -9.28
C TYR A 4 -13.72 8.89 -7.93
N THR A 5 -13.17 9.86 -7.21
CA THR A 5 -13.74 10.37 -5.96
C THR A 5 -15.04 11.13 -6.22
N GLU A 6 -15.05 12.02 -7.21
CA GLU A 6 -16.22 12.80 -7.61
C GLU A 6 -17.35 11.94 -8.19
N SER A 7 -17.01 10.82 -8.83
CA SER A 7 -17.98 9.90 -9.43
C SER A 7 -18.38 8.73 -8.52
N THR A 8 -17.80 8.61 -7.32
CA THR A 8 -18.08 7.52 -6.38
C THR A 8 -18.42 8.06 -5.00
N ASN A 9 -19.72 8.22 -4.73
CA ASN A 9 -20.21 8.66 -3.42
C ASN A 9 -19.68 7.76 -2.29
N GLY A 10 -19.25 8.36 -1.19
CA GLY A 10 -18.67 7.65 -0.04
C GLY A 10 -17.18 7.32 -0.20
N SER A 11 -16.57 7.60 -1.36
CA SER A 11 -15.12 7.46 -1.52
C SER A 11 -14.37 8.75 -1.17
N PHE A 12 -13.09 8.63 -0.83
CA PHE A 12 -12.22 9.78 -0.59
C PHE A 12 -10.75 9.44 -0.87
N ILE A 13 -9.91 10.47 -0.94
CA ILE A 13 -8.46 10.34 -1.11
C ILE A 13 -7.78 10.72 0.19
N GLU A 14 -6.88 9.86 0.66
CA GLU A 14 -5.96 10.12 1.75
C GLU A 14 -4.54 10.31 1.19
N ALA A 15 -3.96 11.48 1.39
CA ALA A 15 -2.56 11.75 1.05
C ALA A 15 -1.69 11.53 2.29
N LYS A 16 -0.92 10.45 2.30
CA LYS A 16 0.11 10.19 3.32
C LYS A 16 1.45 10.78 2.84
N GLU A 17 2.48 10.68 3.67
CA GLU A 17 3.82 11.20 3.35
C GLU A 17 4.46 10.57 2.10
N SER A 18 4.12 9.31 1.78
CA SER A 18 4.63 8.63 0.58
C SER A 18 3.52 8.05 -0.29
N PRO A 19 2.59 7.23 0.21
CA PRO A 19 1.52 6.73 -0.63
C PRO A 19 0.35 7.72 -0.75
N LEU A 20 -0.30 7.69 -1.90
CA LEU A 20 -1.64 8.23 -2.10
C LEU A 20 -2.64 7.08 -2.09
N VAL A 21 -3.66 7.14 -1.23
CA VAL A 21 -4.63 6.07 -1.04
C VAL A 21 -6.01 6.57 -1.40
N TRP A 22 -6.71 5.84 -2.27
CA TRP A 22 -8.13 6.05 -2.53
C TRP A 22 -8.94 5.01 -1.76
N HIS A 23 -9.84 5.48 -0.90
CA HIS A 23 -10.69 4.67 -0.04
C HIS A 23 -12.09 4.56 -0.63
N HIS A 24 -12.67 3.37 -0.57
CA HIS A 24 -14.04 3.13 -1.04
C HIS A 24 -14.86 2.27 -0.07
N HIS A 25 -14.52 2.28 1.22
CA HIS A 25 -15.19 1.45 2.23
C HIS A 25 -16.63 1.91 2.54
N ASP A 26 -16.88 3.21 2.48
CA ASP A 26 -18.21 3.81 2.66
C ASP A 26 -18.98 3.97 1.33
N ALA A 27 -18.38 3.54 0.21
CA ALA A 27 -19.06 3.52 -1.08
C ALA A 27 -20.02 2.32 -1.16
N ASP A 28 -20.94 2.36 -2.14
CA ASP A 28 -21.84 1.23 -2.39
C ASP A 28 -21.03 -0.08 -2.57
N PRO A 29 -21.42 -1.19 -1.89
CA PRO A 29 -20.64 -2.44 -1.89
C PRO A 29 -20.48 -3.10 -3.26
N SER A 30 -21.32 -2.76 -4.24
CA SER A 30 -21.21 -3.26 -5.61
C SER A 30 -20.46 -2.30 -6.51
N PHE A 31 -20.70 -0.99 -6.36
CA PHE A 31 -20.13 0.05 -7.19
C PHE A 31 -18.68 0.39 -6.82
N GLY A 32 -18.38 0.54 -5.53
CA GLY A 32 -17.04 0.87 -5.03
C GLY A 32 -15.96 -0.10 -5.54
N PRO A 33 -16.15 -1.42 -5.42
CA PRO A 33 -15.22 -2.41 -5.99
C PRO A 33 -15.08 -2.35 -7.53
N CYS A 34 -16.13 -1.97 -8.26
CA CYS A 34 -16.08 -1.79 -9.71
C CYS A 34 -15.19 -0.59 -10.05
N GLN A 35 -15.44 0.56 -9.40
CA GLN A 35 -14.65 1.77 -9.55
C GLN A 35 -13.18 1.55 -9.15
N ALA A 36 -12.93 0.75 -8.10
CA ALA A 36 -11.58 0.37 -7.70
C ALA A 36 -10.82 -0.41 -8.78
N LYS A 37 -11.51 -1.32 -9.48
CA LYS A 37 -10.94 -2.10 -10.58
C LYS A 37 -10.60 -1.18 -11.76
N GLU A 38 -11.53 -0.32 -12.16
CA GLU A 38 -11.30 0.62 -13.26
C GLU A 38 -10.18 1.62 -12.92
N LEU A 39 -10.14 2.13 -11.69
CA LEU A 39 -9.08 3.02 -11.22
C LEU A 39 -7.71 2.33 -11.27
N LEU A 40 -7.63 1.07 -10.85
CA LEU A 40 -6.38 0.28 -10.92
C LEU A 40 -5.90 0.17 -12.37
N GLU A 41 -6.75 -0.33 -13.27
CA GLU A 41 -6.41 -0.51 -14.69
C GLU A 41 -6.03 0.82 -15.36
N HIS A 42 -6.73 1.91 -15.03
CA HIS A 42 -6.40 3.24 -15.52
C HIS A 42 -5.00 3.67 -15.06
N LEU A 43 -4.71 3.58 -13.75
CA LEU A 43 -3.43 4.01 -13.20
C LEU A 43 -2.26 3.15 -13.69
N GLU A 44 -2.45 1.83 -13.82
CA GLU A 44 -1.44 0.94 -14.41
C GLU A 44 -1.09 1.31 -15.85
N ASN A 45 -2.08 1.74 -16.64
CA ASN A 45 -1.85 2.19 -18.01
C ASN A 45 -1.15 3.56 -18.07
N VAL A 46 -1.61 4.53 -17.28
CA VAL A 46 -1.09 5.92 -17.35
C VAL A 46 0.30 6.04 -16.70
N LEU A 47 0.55 5.28 -15.63
CA LEU A 47 1.80 5.34 -14.86
C LEU A 47 2.74 4.16 -15.19
N ALA A 48 2.53 3.47 -16.31
CA ALA A 48 3.27 2.28 -16.70
C ALA A 48 4.81 2.48 -16.74
N ASN A 49 5.25 3.71 -17.03
CA ASN A 49 6.67 4.06 -17.16
C ASN A 49 7.21 4.85 -15.96
N ASP A 50 6.38 5.12 -14.96
CA ASP A 50 6.77 5.84 -13.76
C ASP A 50 7.28 4.87 -12.68
N PRO A 51 8.21 5.28 -11.80
CA PRO A 51 8.76 4.45 -10.74
C PRO A 51 7.77 4.32 -9.56
N VAL A 52 6.55 3.88 -9.84
CA VAL A 52 5.46 3.71 -8.87
C VAL A 52 4.88 2.30 -8.93
N THR A 53 4.30 1.87 -7.82
CA THR A 53 3.55 0.64 -7.69
C THR A 53 2.12 0.99 -7.35
N ILE A 54 1.17 0.47 -8.12
CA ILE A 54 -0.26 0.57 -7.84
C ILE A 54 -0.71 -0.76 -7.26
N LYS A 55 -1.40 -0.73 -6.13
CA LYS A 55 -1.88 -1.93 -5.45
C LYS A 55 -3.34 -1.74 -5.02
N ARG A 56 -4.15 -2.74 -5.32
CA ARG A 56 -5.49 -2.86 -4.72
C ARG A 56 -5.40 -3.61 -3.39
N GLY A 57 -5.92 -2.99 -2.34
CA GLY A 57 -6.02 -3.57 -1.00
C GLY A 57 -7.47 -3.85 -0.60
N HIS A 58 -7.70 -4.13 0.68
CA HIS A 58 -9.06 -4.25 1.19
C HIS A 58 -9.74 -2.88 1.21
N GLN A 59 -10.75 -2.70 0.37
CA GLN A 59 -11.51 -1.45 0.21
C GLN A 59 -10.68 -0.20 -0.15
N ILE A 60 -9.48 -0.39 -0.73
CA ILE A 60 -8.57 0.70 -1.13
C ILE A 60 -7.87 0.43 -2.47
N VAL A 61 -7.43 1.51 -3.11
CA VAL A 61 -6.40 1.52 -4.17
C VAL A 61 -5.27 2.45 -3.73
N GLU A 62 -4.07 1.93 -3.62
CA GLU A 62 -2.87 2.66 -3.18
C GLU A 62 -1.91 2.85 -4.36
N VAL A 63 -1.32 4.04 -4.45
CA VAL A 63 -0.18 4.35 -5.32
C VAL A 63 0.98 4.77 -4.45
N LYS A 64 2.13 4.12 -4.60
CA LYS A 64 3.35 4.42 -3.83
C LYS A 64 4.60 4.34 -4.71
N PRO A 65 5.72 4.95 -4.31
CA PRO A 65 7.00 4.74 -4.99
C PRO A 65 7.39 3.26 -5.05
N GLN A 66 8.01 2.84 -6.16
CA GLN A 66 8.59 1.51 -6.28
C GLN A 66 9.69 1.28 -5.24
N GLY A 67 9.85 0.03 -4.81
CA GLY A 67 10.90 -0.35 -3.86
C GLY A 67 10.62 0.11 -2.42
N MET A 68 9.41 0.57 -2.10
CA MET A 68 9.00 0.84 -0.72
C MET A 68 8.12 -0.29 -0.18
N SER A 69 8.60 -1.00 0.85
CA SER A 69 7.85 -2.02 1.57
C SER A 69 8.11 -1.95 3.08
N LYS A 70 7.15 -2.43 3.88
CA LYS A 70 7.32 -2.60 5.32
C LYS A 70 8.49 -3.57 5.63
N GLY A 71 8.71 -4.56 4.77
CA GLY A 71 9.82 -5.52 4.88
C GLY A 71 11.20 -4.87 4.79
N LEU A 72 11.42 -3.95 3.86
CA LEU A 72 12.69 -3.22 3.76
C LEU A 72 12.98 -2.36 4.99
N VAL A 73 11.92 -1.79 5.59
CA VAL A 73 12.06 -1.06 6.86
C VAL A 73 12.47 -2.00 7.99
N ALA A 74 11.81 -3.16 8.11
CA ALA A 74 12.14 -4.16 9.11
C ALA A 74 13.58 -4.67 8.95
N GLU A 75 13.99 -5.03 7.73
CA GLU A 75 15.37 -5.46 7.40
C GLU A 75 16.40 -4.41 7.81
N LYS A 76 16.14 -3.13 7.50
CA LYS A 76 17.04 -2.02 7.85
C LYS A 76 17.17 -1.85 9.37
N VAL A 77 16.06 -1.95 10.10
CA VAL A 77 16.06 -1.86 11.57
C VAL A 77 16.89 -3.00 12.18
N LEU A 78 16.64 -4.25 11.76
CA LEU A 78 17.36 -5.42 12.26
C LEU A 78 18.85 -5.35 11.93
N SER A 79 19.19 -5.01 10.68
CA SER A 79 20.58 -4.85 10.25
C SER A 79 21.32 -3.80 11.08
N THR A 80 20.65 -2.70 11.41
CA THR A 80 21.22 -1.64 12.27
C THR A 80 21.44 -2.14 13.71
N MET A 81 20.51 -2.91 14.26
CA MET A 81 20.66 -3.51 15.60
C MET A 81 21.83 -4.49 15.67
N ILE A 82 21.99 -5.34 14.65
CA ILE A 82 23.12 -6.27 14.53
C ILE A 82 24.44 -5.49 14.40
N ALA A 83 24.50 -4.48 13.52
CA ALA A 83 25.70 -3.67 13.31
C ALA A 83 26.13 -2.89 14.57
N THR A 84 25.18 -2.55 15.44
CA THR A 84 25.44 -1.84 16.71
C THR A 84 25.70 -2.78 17.89
N LEU A 85 25.96 -4.07 17.63
CA LEU A 85 26.22 -5.12 18.63
C LEU A 85 25.08 -5.28 19.66
N LYS A 86 23.84 -5.00 19.24
CA LYS A 86 22.62 -5.18 20.03
C LYS A 86 21.61 -6.04 19.27
N PRO A 87 21.95 -7.29 18.91
CA PRO A 87 21.01 -8.15 18.22
C PRO A 87 19.76 -8.42 19.09
N PRO A 88 18.56 -8.47 18.50
CA PRO A 88 17.36 -8.84 19.25
C PRO A 88 17.40 -10.34 19.60
N ASP A 89 17.05 -10.68 20.85
CA ASP A 89 16.93 -12.08 21.30
C ASP A 89 15.63 -12.75 20.85
N PHE A 90 14.65 -11.95 20.42
CA PHE A 90 13.34 -12.39 19.93
C PHE A 90 12.79 -11.37 18.95
N VAL A 91 12.15 -11.83 17.86
CA VAL A 91 11.40 -10.94 16.97
C VAL A 91 10.01 -11.50 16.67
N MET A 92 9.02 -10.60 16.69
CA MET A 92 7.63 -10.89 16.39
C MET A 92 7.12 -9.90 15.35
N CYS A 93 6.45 -10.41 14.33
CA CYS A 93 5.73 -9.61 13.33
C CYS A 93 4.24 -9.94 13.42
N ILE A 94 3.39 -8.92 13.50
CA ILE A 94 1.93 -9.03 13.50
C ILE A 94 1.39 -8.14 12.38
N GLY A 95 0.41 -8.64 11.64
CA GLY A 95 -0.17 -7.95 10.51
C GLY A 95 -1.62 -8.34 10.24
N ASP A 96 -2.37 -7.43 9.62
CA ASP A 96 -3.77 -7.55 9.24
C ASP A 96 -4.01 -7.61 7.70
N ASP A 97 -2.99 -7.35 6.88
CA ASP A 97 -3.11 -7.28 5.43
C ASP A 97 -1.95 -7.93 4.64
N ARG A 98 -2.14 -8.06 3.32
CA ARG A 98 -1.14 -8.67 2.43
C ARG A 98 0.14 -7.84 2.25
N SER A 99 0.21 -6.60 2.73
CA SER A 99 1.46 -5.81 2.71
C SER A 99 2.46 -6.30 3.77
N GLU A 100 2.03 -7.08 4.76
CA GLU A 100 2.92 -7.65 5.77
C GLU A 100 3.59 -8.95 5.36
N GLU A 101 3.14 -9.59 4.28
CA GLU A 101 3.89 -10.70 3.68
C GLU A 101 5.32 -10.28 3.27
N ASP A 102 5.53 -9.00 2.94
CA ASP A 102 6.85 -8.46 2.63
C ASP A 102 7.80 -8.51 3.85
N ILE A 103 7.28 -8.40 5.08
CA ILE A 103 8.08 -8.49 6.31
C ILE A 103 8.49 -9.94 6.57
N LEU A 104 7.60 -10.89 6.31
CA LEU A 104 7.88 -12.32 6.47
C LEU A 104 8.98 -12.81 5.52
N ARG A 105 9.07 -12.24 4.32
CA ARG A 105 10.10 -12.58 3.31
C ARG A 105 11.47 -11.93 3.58
N ALA A 106 11.53 -10.95 4.49
CA ALA A 106 12.77 -10.25 4.83
C ALA A 106 13.60 -10.98 5.92
N TYR A 107 13.07 -12.09 6.46
CA TYR A 107 13.78 -13.03 7.33
C TYR A 107 14.23 -14.26 6.54
#